data_AF-A0A1C4YZA9-F1
#
_entry.id   AF-A0A1C4YZA9-F1
#
_cell.length_a   1.000
_cell.length_b   1.000
_cell.length_c   1.000
_cell.angle_alpha   90.00
_cell.angle_beta   90.00
_cell.angle_gamma   90.00
#
_symmetry.space_group_name_H-M   'P 1'
#
loop_
_entity.id
_entity.type
_entity.pdbx_description
1 polymer ?
#
loop_
_entity_poly.entity_id
_entity_poly.type
_entity_poly.pdbx_seq_one_letter_code
_entity_poly.pdbx_strand_id
1 'polypeptide(L)'
;MIVTRPRRRRVAPLFPRVVAALVVPLLLAGCGLVVRPRPAAALRFEFAATTGDGYMNQVLTIVNDGNRVLAPTLEFTALDAAGRTLPSVRVASVFGSDRGRLVVPPGASIDVLTFTGAGARAAADVTVSVRTAEPVDAPAVNVEPVVTPVDDDGRVLDRSSRFTGVSLRNDDSEQMSVRLVYIIWTDPPADERQQAERVVPVGDLIVLPPKHTTLVPVTGEARAAVADAAGRVPTSIKAYLSR
;
A
#
# COMPACT_ATOMS: atom_id res chain seq x y z
N MET A 1 8.47 -60.59 -56.92
CA MET A 1 8.35 -62.01 -56.52
C MET A 1 8.35 -62.05 -54.99
N ILE A 2 7.23 -62.25 -54.27
CA ILE A 2 6.40 -63.49 -54.18
C ILE A 2 7.33 -64.71 -53.98
N VAL A 3 7.34 -65.49 -52.89
CA VAL A 3 6.28 -66.35 -52.32
C VAL A 3 6.63 -66.73 -50.86
N THR A 4 5.61 -66.94 -50.01
CA THR A 4 5.71 -67.34 -48.59
C THR A 4 5.56 -68.86 -48.33
N ARG A 5 5.90 -69.28 -47.09
CA ARG A 5 5.53 -70.55 -46.38
C ARG A 5 6.30 -71.82 -46.81
N PRO A 6 6.65 -72.74 -45.88
CA PRO A 6 5.76 -73.54 -44.98
C PRO A 6 6.12 -73.42 -43.46
N ARG A 7 5.50 -74.07 -42.44
CA ARG A 7 4.17 -74.71 -42.17
C ARG A 7 4.00 -74.89 -40.62
N ARG A 8 2.75 -74.93 -40.12
CA ARG A 8 2.16 -75.69 -38.95
C ARG A 8 2.98 -75.89 -37.64
N ARG A 9 2.46 -75.44 -36.46
CA ARG A 9 1.59 -76.19 -35.49
C ARG A 9 2.29 -77.43 -34.86
N ARG A 10 2.30 -77.66 -33.53
CA ARG A 10 1.12 -77.75 -32.61
C ARG A 10 1.53 -77.96 -31.12
N VAL A 11 0.59 -77.69 -30.20
CA VAL A 11 0.37 -78.31 -28.85
C VAL A 11 1.27 -77.91 -27.65
N ALA A 12 0.63 -77.62 -26.52
CA ALA A 12 1.18 -77.47 -25.16
C ALA A 12 0.87 -78.72 -24.31
N PRO A 13 1.46 -78.90 -23.10
CA PRO A 13 0.63 -78.67 -21.90
C PRO A 13 1.33 -78.20 -20.61
N LEU A 14 0.55 -77.44 -19.80
CA LEU A 14 0.36 -77.52 -18.34
C LEU A 14 1.54 -77.73 -17.35
N PHE A 15 1.95 -76.62 -16.68
CA PHE A 15 2.18 -76.46 -15.21
C PHE A 15 3.24 -77.32 -14.46
N PRO A 16 3.61 -77.04 -13.18
CA PRO A 16 3.26 -75.90 -12.29
C PRO A 16 4.46 -75.23 -11.52
N ARG A 17 4.09 -74.28 -10.64
CA ARG A 17 4.74 -73.84 -9.37
C ARG A 17 5.65 -72.59 -9.31
N VAL A 18 5.09 -71.56 -8.68
CA VAL A 18 5.60 -70.81 -7.50
C VAL A 18 7.05 -70.28 -7.53
N VAL A 19 7.22 -68.95 -7.50
CA VAL A 19 7.67 -68.14 -6.34
C VAL A 19 7.38 -66.66 -6.64
N ALA A 20 7.02 -65.87 -5.62
CA ALA A 20 6.72 -64.45 -5.76
C ALA A 20 7.98 -63.57 -5.86
N ALA A 21 7.92 -62.53 -6.69
CA ALA A 21 8.78 -61.35 -6.59
C ALA A 21 7.89 -60.11 -6.63
N LEU A 22 7.64 -59.54 -5.45
CA LEU A 22 6.74 -58.40 -5.25
C LEU A 22 7.44 -57.10 -5.64
N VAL A 23 7.33 -56.68 -6.90
CA VAL A 23 7.84 -55.38 -7.36
C VAL A 23 6.86 -54.29 -6.91
N VAL A 24 7.19 -53.57 -5.84
CA VAL A 24 6.47 -52.37 -5.41
C VAL A 24 6.85 -51.21 -6.35
N PRO A 25 5.91 -50.64 -7.12
CA PRO A 25 6.17 -49.39 -7.81
C PRO A 25 6.19 -48.27 -6.76
N LEU A 26 7.38 -47.69 -6.55
CA LEU A 26 7.52 -46.53 -5.67
C LEU A 26 6.79 -45.34 -6.33
N LEU A 27 5.56 -45.08 -5.88
CA LEU A 27 4.83 -43.87 -6.26
C LEU A 27 5.58 -42.66 -5.72
N LEU A 28 6.42 -42.06 -6.57
CA LEU A 28 6.91 -40.70 -6.38
C LEU A 28 5.71 -39.76 -6.43
N ALA A 29 5.10 -39.57 -5.28
CA ALA A 29 4.15 -38.49 -5.02
C ALA A 29 4.92 -37.18 -5.19
N GLY A 30 4.91 -36.67 -6.43
CA GLY A 30 5.37 -35.35 -6.76
C GLY A 30 4.47 -34.34 -6.06
N CYS A 31 4.80 -34.03 -4.80
CA CYS A 31 4.28 -32.88 -4.09
C CYS A 31 4.67 -31.66 -4.91
N GLY A 32 3.76 -31.23 -5.78
CA GLY A 32 3.90 -29.99 -6.52
C GLY A 32 4.12 -28.89 -5.50
N LEU A 33 5.34 -28.36 -5.47
CA LEU A 33 5.67 -27.13 -4.77
C LEU A 33 4.88 -26.02 -5.44
N VAL A 34 3.63 -25.83 -5.01
CA VAL A 34 2.85 -24.63 -5.30
C VAL A 34 3.55 -23.51 -4.55
N VAL A 35 4.57 -22.94 -5.19
CA VAL A 35 5.25 -21.72 -4.76
C VAL A 35 4.20 -20.61 -4.87
N ARG A 36 3.40 -20.45 -3.80
CA ARG A 36 2.51 -19.31 -3.67
C ARG A 36 3.38 -18.06 -3.71
N PRO A 37 3.13 -17.11 -4.62
CA PRO A 37 3.84 -15.83 -4.61
C PRO A 37 3.75 -15.21 -3.20
N ARG A 38 4.89 -14.77 -2.67
CA ARG A 38 4.88 -14.02 -1.39
C ARG A 38 4.11 -12.72 -1.64
N PRO A 39 3.18 -12.29 -0.77
CA PRO A 39 2.42 -11.05 -0.99
C PRO A 39 3.28 -9.81 -1.27
N ALA A 40 4.48 -9.75 -0.67
CA ALA A 40 5.48 -8.71 -0.91
C ALA A 40 5.95 -8.61 -2.38
N ALA A 41 5.93 -9.71 -3.15
CA ALA A 41 6.34 -9.74 -4.56
C ALA A 41 5.29 -9.16 -5.52
N ALA A 42 4.11 -8.79 -5.01
CA ALA A 42 3.06 -8.10 -5.77
C ALA A 42 3.08 -6.57 -5.57
N LEU A 43 4.01 -6.05 -4.76
CA LEU A 43 4.14 -4.60 -4.50
C LEU A 43 5.29 -4.00 -5.31
N ARG A 44 4.99 -2.91 -6.01
CA ARG A 44 5.96 -2.02 -6.66
C ARG A 44 5.93 -0.64 -6.02
N PHE A 45 7.04 0.08 -6.15
CA PHE A 45 7.24 1.37 -5.51
C PHE A 45 7.82 2.37 -6.51
N GLU A 46 7.32 3.60 -6.49
CA GLU A 46 7.85 4.73 -7.25
C GLU A 46 7.79 5.96 -6.35
N PHE A 47 8.90 6.69 -6.22
CA PHE A 47 8.98 7.86 -5.35
C PHE A 47 9.17 9.14 -6.18
N ALA A 48 8.33 10.13 -5.92
CA ALA A 48 8.39 11.45 -6.52
C ALA A 48 8.78 12.48 -5.45
N ALA A 49 10.04 12.90 -5.46
CA ALA A 49 10.52 13.93 -4.53
C ALA A 49 9.80 15.28 -4.70
N THR A 50 9.41 15.60 -5.94
CA THR A 50 8.63 16.78 -6.32
C THR A 50 7.53 16.34 -7.28
N THR A 51 6.30 16.83 -7.09
CA THR A 51 5.14 16.49 -7.96
C THR A 51 4.60 17.68 -8.76
N GLY A 52 5.24 18.85 -8.63
CA GLY A 52 4.88 20.10 -9.29
C GLY A 52 4.29 21.13 -8.33
N ASP A 53 4.21 22.38 -8.76
CA ASP A 53 3.77 23.50 -7.93
C ASP A 53 2.33 23.31 -7.41
N GLY A 54 2.13 23.48 -6.11
CA GLY A 54 0.82 23.33 -5.45
C GLY A 54 0.39 21.90 -5.13
N TYR A 55 1.19 20.89 -5.50
CA TYR A 55 0.98 19.48 -5.19
C TYR A 55 1.82 19.00 -3.98
N MET A 56 1.50 17.81 -3.46
CA MET A 56 2.24 17.22 -2.33
C MET A 56 3.58 16.67 -2.81
N ASN A 57 4.69 17.17 -2.25
CA ASN A 57 6.01 16.61 -2.51
C ASN A 57 6.26 15.33 -1.71
N GLN A 58 7.30 14.57 -2.08
CA GLN A 58 7.73 13.34 -1.42
C GLN A 58 6.66 12.25 -1.36
N VAL A 59 5.95 12.07 -2.48
CA VAL A 59 4.92 11.04 -2.62
C VAL A 59 5.58 9.72 -2.97
N LEU A 60 5.25 8.68 -2.22
CA LEU A 60 5.53 7.29 -2.54
C LEU A 60 4.26 6.68 -3.16
N THR A 61 4.30 6.40 -4.46
CA THR A 61 3.29 5.57 -5.12
C THR A 61 3.59 4.11 -4.81
N ILE A 62 2.59 3.39 -4.29
CA ILE A 62 2.62 1.96 -4.02
C ILE A 62 1.63 1.31 -4.99
N VAL A 63 2.11 0.45 -5.88
CA VAL A 63 1.25 -0.31 -6.79
C VAL A 63 1.18 -1.75 -6.30
N ASN A 64 -0.03 -2.25 -6.10
CA ASN A 64 -0.35 -3.63 -5.77
C ASN A 64 -0.88 -4.33 -7.02
N ASP A 65 0.00 -5.08 -7.70
CA ASP A 65 -0.32 -5.91 -8.87
C ASP A 65 -1.07 -7.20 -8.49
N GLY A 66 -1.34 -7.41 -7.19
CA GLY A 66 -2.07 -8.56 -6.65
C GLY A 66 -3.59 -8.39 -6.71
N ASN A 67 -4.31 -9.45 -6.34
CA ASN A 67 -5.78 -9.47 -6.27
C ASN A 67 -6.31 -9.45 -4.83
N ARG A 68 -5.50 -9.01 -3.86
CA ARG A 68 -5.85 -8.91 -2.44
C ARG A 68 -5.52 -7.53 -1.93
N VAL A 69 -6.34 -7.05 -1.00
CA VAL A 69 -6.03 -5.86 -0.21
C VAL A 69 -4.88 -6.22 0.75
N LEU A 70 -3.85 -5.37 0.81
CA LEU A 70 -2.63 -5.59 1.61
C LEU A 70 -2.39 -4.42 2.57
N ALA A 71 -1.80 -4.70 3.73
CA ALA A 71 -1.22 -3.69 4.61
C ALA A 71 0.30 -3.96 4.73
N PRO A 72 1.16 -3.22 4.00
CA PRO A 72 2.59 -3.41 4.08
C PRO A 72 3.20 -2.79 5.34
N THR A 73 4.27 -3.40 5.84
CA THR A 73 5.27 -2.74 6.68
C THR A 73 6.52 -2.56 5.82
N LEU A 74 6.81 -1.32 5.44
CA LEU A 74 7.93 -0.93 4.60
C LEU A 74 9.11 -0.46 5.44
N GLU A 75 10.31 -0.69 4.92
CA GLU A 75 11.56 -0.11 5.40
C GLU A 75 12.15 0.76 4.29
N PHE A 76 12.71 1.92 4.66
CA PHE A 76 13.16 2.95 3.73
C PHE A 76 14.63 3.29 3.94
N THR A 77 15.37 3.47 2.86
CA THR A 77 16.72 4.05 2.87
C THR A 77 16.75 5.28 1.97
N ALA A 78 17.01 6.46 2.54
CA ALA A 78 17.16 7.69 1.78
C ALA A 78 18.41 7.66 0.90
N LEU A 79 18.27 8.14 -0.34
CA LEU A 79 19.33 8.28 -1.33
C LEU A 79 19.51 9.75 -1.73
N ASP A 80 20.73 10.16 -2.07
CA ASP A 80 20.99 11.45 -2.73
C ASP A 80 20.74 11.39 -4.25
N ALA A 81 20.91 12.53 -4.93
CA ALA A 81 20.70 12.64 -6.39
C ALA A 81 21.69 11.79 -7.24
N ALA A 82 22.73 11.21 -6.63
CA ALA A 82 23.65 10.27 -7.26
C ALA A 82 23.34 8.80 -6.88
N GLY A 83 22.21 8.54 -6.21
CA GLY A 83 21.81 7.21 -5.75
C GLY A 83 22.60 6.69 -4.54
N ARG A 84 23.37 7.55 -3.86
CA ARG A 84 24.18 7.15 -2.69
C ARG A 84 23.34 7.23 -1.42
N THR A 85 23.50 6.28 -0.51
CA THR A 85 22.75 6.24 0.74
C THR A 85 23.10 7.43 1.65
N LEU A 86 22.09 7.94 2.35
CA LEU A 86 22.20 9.01 3.34
C LEU A 86 22.02 8.43 4.75
N PRO A 87 23.06 7.82 5.37
CA PRO A 87 22.91 7.03 6.59
C PRO A 87 22.49 7.82 7.84
N SER A 88 22.64 9.15 7.81
CA SER A 88 22.19 10.06 8.87
C SER A 88 20.77 10.59 8.66
N VAL A 89 20.09 10.18 7.59
CA VAL A 89 18.72 10.59 7.25
C VAL A 89 17.76 9.46 7.58
N ARG A 90 16.78 9.75 8.44
CA ARG A 90 15.65 8.87 8.75
C ARG A 90 14.48 9.23 7.85
N VAL A 91 13.83 8.21 7.32
CA VAL A 91 12.59 8.33 6.54
C VAL A 91 11.45 7.74 7.35
N ALA A 92 10.33 8.44 7.43
CA ALA A 92 9.10 7.97 8.06
C ALA A 92 7.89 8.27 7.19
N SER A 93 6.88 7.39 7.22
CA SER A 93 5.67 7.54 6.41
C SER A 93 4.56 8.26 7.16
N VAL A 94 3.82 9.10 6.44
CA VAL A 94 2.72 9.92 6.97
C VAL A 94 1.46 9.06 7.19
N PHE A 95 1.09 8.25 6.19
CA PHE A 95 -0.11 7.39 6.24
C PHE A 95 0.16 6.02 6.88
N GLY A 96 1.42 5.65 7.09
CA GLY A 96 1.78 4.50 7.94
C GLY A 96 2.05 3.20 7.18
N SER A 97 2.51 3.28 5.94
CA SER A 97 3.12 2.14 5.23
C SER A 97 4.38 1.60 5.92
N ASP A 98 5.08 2.39 6.72
CA ASP A 98 6.19 1.92 7.58
C ASP A 98 5.73 1.16 8.85
N ARG A 99 4.41 1.09 9.09
CA ARG A 99 3.82 0.60 10.35
C ARG A 99 2.67 -0.38 10.16
N GLY A 100 2.43 -0.87 8.94
CA GLY A 100 1.32 -1.79 8.68
C GLY A 100 -0.06 -1.16 8.83
N ARG A 101 -0.16 0.18 8.77
CA ARG A 101 -1.42 0.94 8.95
C ARG A 101 -2.07 1.32 7.62
N LEU A 102 -1.29 1.75 6.64
CA LEU A 102 -1.82 2.04 5.30
C LEU A 102 -2.33 0.75 4.66
N VAL A 103 -3.57 0.80 4.17
CA VAL A 103 -4.21 -0.27 3.44
C VAL A 103 -4.13 0.03 1.94
N VAL A 104 -3.65 -0.93 1.17
CA VAL A 104 -3.36 -0.84 -0.27
C VAL A 104 -4.21 -1.88 -1.00
N PRO A 105 -5.37 -1.50 -1.56
CA PRO A 105 -6.13 -2.34 -2.48
C PRO A 105 -5.33 -2.72 -3.75
N PRO A 106 -5.81 -3.66 -4.57
CA PRO A 106 -5.31 -3.84 -5.93
C PRO A 106 -5.30 -2.52 -6.73
N GLY A 107 -4.25 -2.26 -7.49
CA GLY A 107 -4.04 -0.98 -8.18
C GLY A 107 -3.07 -0.07 -7.44
N ALA A 108 -3.25 1.25 -7.58
CA ALA A 108 -2.35 2.24 -6.99
C ALA A 108 -2.88 2.80 -5.67
N SER A 109 -1.97 3.10 -4.75
CA SER A 109 -2.20 3.92 -3.55
C SER A 109 -0.99 4.82 -3.34
N ILE A 110 -1.12 5.85 -2.52
CA ILE A 110 -0.02 6.75 -2.17
C ILE A 110 0.26 6.73 -0.67
N ASP A 111 1.51 7.01 -0.31
CA ASP A 111 1.92 7.52 1.00
C ASP A 111 2.73 8.81 0.80
N VAL A 112 2.90 9.60 1.85
CA VAL A 112 3.83 10.74 1.87
C VAL A 112 4.99 10.36 2.79
N LEU A 113 6.22 10.66 2.39
CA LEU A 113 7.40 10.43 3.19
C LEU A 113 7.89 11.73 3.83
N THR A 114 8.57 11.61 4.97
CA THR A 114 9.24 12.70 5.67
C THR A 114 10.70 12.35 5.90
N PHE A 115 11.60 13.32 5.75
CA PHE A 115 13.05 13.12 5.86
C PHE A 115 13.60 13.96 7.00
N THR A 116 14.27 13.33 7.96
CA THR A 116 14.80 14.00 9.16
C THR A 116 16.24 13.59 9.42
N GLY A 117 17.00 14.46 10.09
CA GLY A 117 18.42 14.23 10.40
C GLY A 117 19.40 14.96 9.46
N ALA A 118 20.69 14.74 9.69
CA ALA A 118 21.74 15.45 8.98
C ALA A 118 21.77 15.03 7.50
N GLY A 119 21.65 16.01 6.60
CA GLY A 119 21.59 15.78 5.15
C GLY A 119 20.19 15.51 4.58
N ALA A 120 19.11 15.60 5.38
CA ALA A 120 17.75 15.30 4.92
C ALA A 120 17.32 16.09 3.66
N ARG A 121 17.73 17.36 3.56
CA ARG A 121 17.50 18.22 2.38
C ARG A 121 18.13 17.69 1.07
N ALA A 122 19.14 16.81 1.16
CA ALA A 122 19.79 16.20 0.00
C ALA A 122 19.11 14.91 -0.48
N ALA A 123 18.13 14.37 0.26
CA ALA A 123 17.47 13.11 -0.10
C ALA A 123 16.63 13.29 -1.37
N ALA A 124 17.08 12.71 -2.49
CA ALA A 124 16.44 12.80 -3.80
C ALA A 124 15.53 11.61 -4.11
N ASP A 125 15.81 10.46 -3.51
CA ASP A 125 15.08 9.20 -3.76
C ASP A 125 15.06 8.31 -2.51
N VAL A 126 14.32 7.20 -2.54
CA VAL A 126 14.32 6.15 -1.51
C VAL A 126 14.41 4.75 -2.09
N THR A 127 15.29 3.92 -1.53
CA THR A 127 15.14 2.47 -1.67
C THR A 127 14.06 1.98 -0.71
N VAL A 128 13.08 1.24 -1.22
CA VAL A 128 11.99 0.65 -0.43
C VAL A 128 12.20 -0.87 -0.32
N SER A 129 12.10 -1.39 0.90
CA SER A 129 12.09 -2.83 1.20
C SER A 129 10.79 -3.23 1.87
N VAL A 130 10.19 -4.35 1.47
CA VAL A 130 8.97 -4.87 2.11
C VAL A 130 9.35 -5.84 3.22
N ARG A 131 9.18 -5.41 4.48
CA ARG A 131 9.40 -6.26 5.66
C ARG A 131 8.26 -7.27 5.83
N THR A 132 7.02 -6.80 5.75
CA THR A 132 5.81 -7.64 5.69
C THR A 132 4.79 -7.04 4.73
N ALA A 133 3.89 -7.89 4.21
CA ALA A 133 2.70 -7.46 3.48
C ALA A 133 1.56 -8.39 3.89
N GLU A 134 0.72 -7.92 4.81
CA GLU A 134 -0.35 -8.71 5.41
C GLU A 134 -1.64 -8.57 4.59
N PRO A 135 -2.30 -9.68 4.19
CA PRO A 135 -3.65 -9.61 3.66
C PRO A 135 -4.61 -8.99 4.68
N VAL A 136 -5.43 -8.05 4.21
CA VAL A 136 -6.50 -7.44 5.01
C VAL A 136 -7.84 -8.00 4.51
N ASP A 137 -8.69 -8.44 5.44
CA ASP A 137 -10.05 -8.84 5.13
C ASP A 137 -10.93 -7.58 5.06
N ALA A 138 -10.88 -6.93 3.91
CA ALA A 138 -11.61 -5.71 3.57
C ALA A 138 -11.96 -5.73 2.07
N PRO A 139 -13.07 -5.10 1.66
CA PRO A 139 -13.39 -4.97 0.24
C PRO A 139 -12.33 -4.12 -0.49
N ALA A 140 -12.12 -4.41 -1.76
CA ALA A 140 -11.31 -3.57 -2.63
C ALA A 140 -12.16 -2.38 -3.09
N VAL A 141 -11.84 -1.19 -2.56
CA VAL A 141 -12.43 0.08 -3.01
C VAL A 141 -11.70 0.59 -4.24
N ASN A 142 -12.44 1.28 -5.11
CA ASN A 142 -11.96 1.84 -6.38
C ASN A 142 -12.10 3.37 -6.43
N VAL A 143 -12.79 3.97 -5.44
CA VAL A 143 -13.01 5.41 -5.32
C VAL A 143 -12.43 5.90 -3.99
N GLU A 144 -11.57 6.93 -4.04
CA GLU A 144 -11.08 7.59 -2.82
C GLU A 144 -12.20 8.35 -2.10
N PRO A 145 -12.19 8.41 -0.75
CA PRO A 145 -13.12 9.25 0.00
C PRO A 145 -12.93 10.74 -0.33
N VAL A 146 -14.04 11.45 -0.56
CA VAL A 146 -14.02 12.90 -0.74
C VAL A 146 -13.95 13.60 0.61
N VAL A 147 -12.93 14.44 0.79
CA VAL A 147 -12.60 15.12 2.05
C VAL A 147 -12.88 16.62 1.92
N THR A 148 -13.89 17.11 2.63
CA THR A 148 -14.34 18.51 2.54
C THR A 148 -14.28 19.22 3.89
N PRO A 149 -13.43 20.25 4.09
CA PRO A 149 -13.44 21.07 5.30
C PRO A 149 -14.78 21.80 5.49
N VAL A 150 -15.27 21.90 6.73
CA VAL A 150 -16.50 22.63 7.06
C VAL A 150 -16.42 23.45 8.36
N ASP A 151 -17.25 24.49 8.48
CA ASP A 151 -17.50 25.23 9.73
C ASP A 151 -18.54 24.54 10.65
N ASP A 152 -18.81 25.15 11.80
CA ASP A 152 -19.78 24.65 12.80
C ASP A 152 -21.24 24.65 12.29
N ASP A 153 -21.55 25.44 11.24
CA ASP A 153 -22.85 25.47 10.56
C ASP A 153 -22.89 24.51 9.34
N GLY A 154 -21.81 23.77 9.08
CA GLY A 154 -21.69 22.83 7.96
C GLY A 154 -21.38 23.49 6.60
N ARG A 155 -20.99 24.77 6.55
CA ARG A 155 -20.58 25.43 5.30
C ARG A 155 -19.22 24.92 4.86
N VAL A 156 -19.08 24.68 3.56
CA VAL A 156 -17.82 24.27 2.94
C VAL A 156 -16.78 25.39 3.02
N LEU A 157 -15.56 25.04 3.42
CA LEU A 157 -14.41 25.93 3.52
C LEU A 157 -13.24 25.45 2.66
N ASP A 158 -12.31 26.34 2.34
CA ASP A 158 -11.03 25.94 1.73
C ASP A 158 -10.13 25.18 2.72
N ARG A 159 -9.25 24.31 2.21
CA ARG A 159 -8.28 23.50 2.99
C ARG A 159 -7.28 24.31 3.84
N SER A 160 -7.08 25.58 3.51
CA SER A 160 -6.25 26.55 4.25
C SER A 160 -7.06 27.42 5.22
N SER A 161 -8.39 27.37 5.18
CA SER A 161 -9.25 28.09 6.11
C SER A 161 -9.26 27.45 7.49
N ARG A 162 -9.71 28.19 8.52
CA ARG A 162 -9.94 27.64 9.86
C ARG A 162 -11.26 26.86 9.88
N PHE A 163 -11.20 25.56 9.66
CA PHE A 163 -12.35 24.64 9.75
C PHE A 163 -12.47 24.00 11.15
N THR A 164 -13.67 23.52 11.47
CA THR A 164 -13.99 22.84 12.74
C THR A 164 -14.53 21.42 12.56
N GLY A 165 -14.92 21.07 11.33
CA GLY A 165 -15.30 19.72 10.93
C GLY A 165 -14.72 19.33 9.58
N VAL A 166 -14.80 18.04 9.27
CA VAL A 166 -14.52 17.48 7.94
C VAL A 166 -15.74 16.65 7.53
N SER A 167 -16.41 17.07 6.46
CA SER A 167 -17.40 16.27 5.77
C SER A 167 -16.67 15.25 4.89
N LEU A 168 -16.84 13.97 5.23
CA LEU A 168 -16.10 12.86 4.67
C LEU A 168 -17.09 11.92 3.94
N ARG A 169 -17.05 11.91 2.61
CA ARG A 169 -18.01 11.18 1.77
C ARG A 169 -17.37 9.97 1.11
N ASN A 170 -17.99 8.82 1.28
CA ASN A 170 -17.66 7.59 0.55
C ASN A 170 -18.52 7.51 -0.71
N ASP A 171 -17.90 7.74 -1.88
CA ASP A 171 -18.55 7.61 -3.19
C ASP A 171 -18.44 6.20 -3.78
N ASP A 172 -17.83 5.24 -3.09
CA ASP A 172 -17.77 3.83 -3.47
C ASP A 172 -19.09 3.09 -3.11
N SER A 173 -19.30 1.91 -3.70
CA SER A 173 -20.36 0.96 -3.30
C SER A 173 -19.94 0.08 -2.12
N GLU A 174 -18.66 0.04 -1.79
CA GLU A 174 -18.12 -0.74 -0.68
C GLU A 174 -17.88 0.11 0.58
N GLN A 175 -17.85 -0.54 1.75
CA GLN A 175 -17.47 0.11 3.00
C GLN A 175 -15.96 0.34 3.03
N MET A 176 -15.51 1.49 3.56
CA MET A 176 -14.09 1.76 3.76
C MET A 176 -13.77 2.12 5.22
N SER A 177 -12.64 1.63 5.69
CA SER A 177 -12.02 2.05 6.95
C SER A 177 -10.90 3.02 6.63
N VAL A 178 -10.96 4.23 7.18
CA VAL A 178 -10.03 5.32 6.86
C VAL A 178 -9.54 6.05 8.09
N ARG A 179 -8.38 6.69 8.00
CA ARG A 179 -7.91 7.69 8.97
C ARG A 179 -7.75 9.03 8.27
N LEU A 180 -7.97 10.10 9.03
CA LEU A 180 -7.72 11.47 8.59
C LEU A 180 -6.40 11.99 9.19
N VAL A 181 -5.64 12.74 8.40
CA VAL A 181 -4.48 13.51 8.86
C VAL A 181 -4.52 14.93 8.31
N TYR A 182 -4.29 15.89 9.21
CA TYR A 182 -3.97 17.26 8.86
C TYR A 182 -2.44 17.39 8.74
N ILE A 183 -1.98 17.86 7.59
CA ILE A 183 -0.57 18.02 7.26
C ILE A 183 -0.29 19.51 7.13
N ILE A 184 0.62 19.99 7.96
CA ILE A 184 1.25 21.31 7.84
C ILE A 184 2.54 21.10 7.08
N TRP A 185 2.71 21.84 5.99
CA TRP A 185 3.88 21.74 5.14
C TRP A 185 4.80 22.94 5.36
N THR A 186 6.11 22.71 5.23
CA THR A 186 7.08 23.81 5.14
C THR A 186 6.76 24.68 3.92
N ASP A 187 7.01 25.99 4.00
CA ASP A 187 6.95 26.91 2.86
C ASP A 187 8.37 27.40 2.49
N PRO A 188 9.18 26.59 1.80
CA PRO A 188 10.56 26.95 1.52
C PRO A 188 10.68 27.78 0.22
N PRO A 189 11.85 28.38 -0.04
CA PRO A 189 12.15 29.02 -1.33
C PRO A 189 11.96 28.06 -2.53
N ALA A 190 11.74 28.61 -3.73
CA ALA A 190 11.33 27.84 -4.90
C ALA A 190 12.33 26.76 -5.39
N ASP A 191 13.59 26.82 -4.97
CA ASP A 191 14.63 25.81 -5.24
C ASP A 191 14.74 24.73 -4.14
N GLU A 192 14.06 24.93 -3.01
CA GLU A 192 13.97 23.97 -1.91
C GLU A 192 12.67 23.16 -1.95
N ARG A 193 12.71 21.92 -1.45
CA ARG A 193 11.57 21.00 -1.52
C ARG A 193 10.74 21.04 -0.26
N GLN A 194 9.47 21.40 -0.41
CA GLN A 194 8.46 21.32 0.65
C GLN A 194 8.42 19.92 1.28
N GLN A 195 8.51 19.85 2.61
CA GLN A 195 8.35 18.65 3.45
C GLN A 195 7.06 18.77 4.28
N ALA A 196 6.50 17.65 4.72
CA ALA A 196 5.50 17.66 5.80
C ALA A 196 6.22 17.98 7.12
N GLU A 197 6.05 19.20 7.62
CA GLU A 197 6.69 19.69 8.85
C GLU A 197 6.02 19.08 10.10
N ARG A 198 4.69 19.01 10.08
CA ARG A 198 3.90 18.42 11.16
C ARG A 198 2.69 17.68 10.58
N VAL A 199 2.48 16.47 11.09
CA VAL A 199 1.34 15.61 10.75
C VAL A 199 0.54 15.38 12.01
N VAL A 200 -0.74 15.75 11.99
CA VAL A 200 -1.64 15.63 13.14
C VAL A 200 -2.83 14.73 12.76
N PRO A 201 -3.01 13.57 13.40
CA PRO A 201 -4.20 12.74 13.22
C PRO A 201 -5.48 13.50 13.58
N VAL A 202 -6.53 13.32 12.79
CA VAL A 202 -7.86 13.91 13.05
C VAL A 202 -8.80 12.80 13.49
N GLY A 203 -8.87 12.58 14.80
CA GLY A 203 -9.64 11.49 15.41
C GLY A 203 -9.01 10.11 15.21
N ASP A 204 -9.84 9.09 15.35
CA ASP A 204 -9.46 7.68 15.30
C ASP A 204 -9.69 7.04 13.92
N LEU A 205 -9.82 5.71 13.86
CA LEU A 205 -10.24 4.99 12.66
C LEU A 205 -11.73 5.27 12.42
N ILE A 206 -12.07 5.69 11.21
CA ILE A 206 -13.44 6.02 10.79
C ILE A 206 -13.90 4.94 9.82
N VAL A 207 -15.03 4.30 10.13
CA VAL A 207 -15.71 3.38 9.20
C VAL A 207 -16.76 4.18 8.44
N LEU A 208 -16.60 4.29 7.12
CA LEU A 208 -17.51 4.99 6.22
C LEU A 208 -18.43 4.00 5.49
N PRO A 209 -19.75 4.02 5.76
CA PRO A 209 -20.71 3.23 4.99
C PRO A 209 -20.68 3.59 3.48
N PRO A 210 -21.05 2.67 2.59
CA PRO A 210 -21.23 2.96 1.16
C PRO A 210 -22.14 4.15 0.90
N LYS A 211 -21.81 4.96 -0.10
CA LYS A 211 -22.64 6.08 -0.59
C LYS A 211 -23.09 7.06 0.51
N HIS A 212 -22.31 7.20 1.58
CA HIS A 212 -22.67 7.97 2.77
C HIS A 212 -21.68 9.11 3.05
N THR A 213 -22.15 10.13 3.75
CA THR A 213 -21.35 11.27 4.21
C THR A 213 -21.34 11.29 5.74
N THR A 214 -20.15 11.19 6.33
CA THR A 214 -19.95 11.30 7.78
C THR A 214 -19.29 12.63 8.11
N LEU A 215 -19.85 13.37 9.07
CA LEU A 215 -19.20 14.55 9.62
C LEU A 215 -18.23 14.14 10.74
N VAL A 216 -16.95 14.45 10.58
CA VAL A 216 -15.91 14.19 11.57
C VAL A 216 -15.54 15.51 12.26
N PRO A 217 -15.76 15.68 13.57
CA PRO A 217 -15.41 16.90 14.28
C PRO A 217 -13.89 17.00 14.49
N VAL A 218 -13.32 18.18 14.24
CA VAL A 218 -11.90 18.47 14.44
C VAL A 218 -11.72 18.96 15.88
N THR A 219 -11.07 18.14 16.70
CA THR A 219 -10.95 18.36 18.15
C THR A 219 -9.49 18.24 18.62
N GLY A 220 -9.23 18.53 19.90
CA GLY A 220 -7.93 18.33 20.52
C GLY A 220 -6.75 18.99 19.78
N GLU A 221 -5.68 18.22 19.59
CA GLU A 221 -4.47 18.67 18.90
C GLU A 221 -4.75 19.11 17.44
N ALA A 222 -5.61 18.39 16.71
CA ALA A 222 -5.97 18.73 15.35
C ALA A 222 -6.64 20.12 15.27
N ARG A 223 -7.53 20.44 16.22
CA ARG A 223 -8.16 21.77 16.29
C ARG A 223 -7.13 22.87 16.58
N ALA A 224 -6.17 22.60 17.46
CA ALA A 224 -5.08 23.53 17.74
C ALA A 224 -4.18 23.73 16.50
N ALA A 225 -3.85 22.66 15.78
CA ALA A 225 -3.02 22.70 14.59
C ALA A 225 -3.70 23.44 13.42
N VAL A 226 -5.00 23.21 13.18
CA VAL A 226 -5.78 23.98 12.19
C VAL A 226 -5.91 25.45 12.60
N ALA A 227 -6.19 25.72 13.87
CA ALA A 227 -6.29 27.10 14.37
C ALA A 227 -4.95 27.86 14.26
N ASP A 228 -3.83 27.15 14.40
CA ASP A 228 -2.49 27.69 14.18
C ASP A 228 -2.25 27.91 12.67
N ALA A 229 -2.18 26.85 11.86
CA ALA A 229 -1.72 26.93 10.47
C ALA A 229 -2.64 27.70 9.50
N ALA A 230 -3.95 27.81 9.78
CA ALA A 230 -4.94 28.38 8.86
C ALA A 230 -4.56 29.79 8.35
N GLY A 231 -4.56 29.95 7.03
CA GLY A 231 -4.23 31.19 6.33
C GLY A 231 -2.78 31.65 6.44
N ARG A 232 -1.88 30.88 7.08
CA ARG A 232 -0.49 31.28 7.35
C ARG A 232 0.57 30.44 6.64
N VAL A 233 0.32 29.14 6.46
CA VAL A 233 1.25 28.20 5.83
C VAL A 233 0.49 27.21 4.94
N PRO A 234 1.14 26.54 3.97
CA PRO A 234 0.49 25.54 3.13
C PRO A 234 0.03 24.33 3.94
N THR A 235 -1.22 23.91 3.73
CA THR A 235 -1.85 22.81 4.50
C THR A 235 -2.64 21.84 3.62
N SER A 236 -2.75 20.60 4.08
CA SER A 236 -3.59 19.56 3.49
C SER A 236 -4.39 18.84 4.57
N ILE A 237 -5.65 18.51 4.28
CA ILE A 237 -6.41 17.48 5.00
C ILE A 237 -6.56 16.28 4.05
N LYS A 238 -6.21 15.09 4.51
CA LYS A 238 -6.23 13.87 3.69
C LYS A 238 -6.82 12.71 4.47
N ALA A 239 -7.63 11.91 3.78
CA ALA A 239 -8.06 10.59 4.22
C ALA A 239 -7.22 9.53 3.49
N TYR A 240 -6.91 8.43 4.16
CA TYR A 240 -6.27 7.26 3.58
C TYR A 240 -6.88 5.99 4.17
N LEU A 241 -6.89 4.91 3.38
CA LEU A 241 -7.40 3.61 3.82
C LEU A 241 -6.51 3.04 4.92
N SER A 242 -7.12 2.58 6.01
CA SER A 242 -6.40 2.15 7.20
C SER A 242 -7.09 1.01 7.92
N ARG A 243 -6.31 0.31 8.76
CA ARG A 243 -6.78 -0.57 9.83
C ARG A 243 -6.35 -0.05 11.22
#